data_AF-A0A7S4UCZ3-F1
#
_entry.id   AF-A0A7S4UCZ3-F1
#
_cell.length_a   1.000
_cell.length_b   1.000
_cell.length_c   1.000
_cell.angle_alpha   90.00
_cell.angle_beta   90.00
_cell.angle_gamma   90.00
#
_symmetry.space_group_name_H-M   'P 1'
#
loop_
_entity.id
_entity.type
_entity.pdbx_description
1 polymer ?
#
loop_
_entity_poly.entity_id
_entity_poly.type
_entity_poly.pdbx_seq_one_letter_code
_entity_poly.pdbx_strand_id
1 'polypeptide(L)'
;EDRRIQDLLQNGIELQDGPAQPQSMGVRKIKGISQEKEFKKSIKSNNNKKNKSKQWRVEVEVREGRNRLVRRMVSASKLGHLAALSRYKIGSVSLSSLDIKPGEWVQLGEETVERLWEEIGGRERVVERKIEALQQQASRMRDINRPSVRLEEWLEKNQ
;
A
#
# COMPACT_ATOMS: atom_id res chain seq x y z
N GLU A 1 -5.89 -7.59 -26.27
CA GLU A 1 -5.11 -8.06 -25.10
C GLU A 1 -5.21 -7.07 -23.95
N ASP A 2 -4.96 -5.78 -24.20
CA ASP A 2 -4.94 -4.70 -23.20
C ASP A 2 -6.21 -4.63 -22.31
N ARG A 3 -7.41 -4.75 -22.91
CA ARG A 3 -8.68 -4.77 -22.15
C ARG A 3 -8.81 -5.99 -21.22
N ARG A 4 -8.43 -7.19 -21.65
CA ARG A 4 -8.56 -8.40 -20.82
C ARG A 4 -7.72 -8.33 -19.55
N ILE A 5 -6.54 -7.74 -19.65
CA ILE A 5 -5.63 -7.55 -18.50
C ILE A 5 -6.22 -6.52 -17.54
N GLN A 6 -6.74 -5.42 -18.09
CA GLN A 6 -7.41 -4.39 -17.31
C GLN A 6 -8.63 -4.98 -16.59
N ASP A 7 -9.47 -5.75 -17.28
CA ASP A 7 -10.63 -6.42 -16.69
C ASP A 7 -10.23 -7.40 -15.59
N LEU A 8 -9.19 -8.22 -15.81
CA LEU A 8 -8.70 -9.19 -14.82
C LEU A 8 -8.25 -8.52 -13.53
N LEU A 9 -7.50 -7.43 -13.63
CA LEU A 9 -7.01 -6.74 -12.45
C LEU A 9 -8.10 -5.83 -11.83
N GLN A 10 -9.07 -5.32 -12.60
CA GLN A 10 -10.18 -4.49 -12.09
C GLN A 10 -11.20 -5.32 -11.31
N ASN A 11 -11.50 -6.54 -11.78
CA ASN A 11 -12.50 -7.42 -11.14
C ASN A 11 -11.99 -8.07 -9.85
N GLY A 12 -10.70 -7.93 -9.56
CA GLY A 12 -10.04 -8.55 -8.42
C GLY A 12 -9.37 -9.87 -8.77
N ILE A 13 -8.38 -10.22 -7.96
CA ILE A 13 -7.56 -11.42 -8.12
C ILE A 13 -7.62 -12.24 -6.85
N GLU A 14 -7.86 -13.53 -6.99
CA GLU A 14 -7.73 -14.48 -5.89
C GLU A 14 -6.26 -14.69 -5.50
N LEU A 15 -5.95 -14.46 -4.23
CA LEU A 15 -4.64 -14.73 -3.64
C LEU A 15 -4.75 -15.80 -2.55
N GLN A 16 -3.62 -16.34 -2.11
CA GLN A 16 -3.59 -17.41 -1.08
C GLN A 16 -4.24 -17.01 0.25
N ASP A 17 -4.25 -15.72 0.57
CA ASP A 17 -4.83 -15.12 1.77
C ASP A 17 -6.19 -14.45 1.48
N GLY A 18 -6.84 -14.82 0.38
CA GLY A 18 -8.18 -14.36 -0.02
C GLY A 18 -8.19 -13.39 -1.20
N PRO A 19 -9.38 -12.92 -1.61
CA PRO A 19 -9.54 -12.03 -2.76
C PRO A 19 -8.82 -10.70 -2.53
N ALA A 20 -8.21 -10.15 -3.57
CA ALA A 20 -7.59 -8.84 -3.59
C ALA A 20 -8.23 -7.97 -4.66
N GLN A 21 -8.86 -6.88 -4.23
CA GLN A 21 -9.52 -5.93 -5.13
C GLN A 21 -8.87 -4.56 -5.02
N PRO A 22 -8.39 -3.97 -6.13
CA PRO A 22 -7.95 -2.59 -6.13
C PRO A 22 -9.16 -1.68 -6.02
N GLN A 23 -9.00 -0.52 -5.37
CA GLN A 23 -10.03 0.51 -5.35
C GLN A 23 -10.15 1.16 -6.72
N SER A 24 -9.01 1.43 -7.35
CA SER A 24 -8.94 1.96 -8.70
C SER A 24 -7.71 1.41 -9.40
N MET A 25 -7.81 1.29 -10.72
CA MET A 25 -6.68 0.85 -11.52
C MET A 25 -6.71 1.40 -12.94
N GLY A 26 -5.57 1.91 -13.37
CA GLY A 26 -5.27 2.27 -14.76
C GLY A 26 -4.12 1.44 -15.31
N VAL A 27 -4.30 0.86 -16.50
CA VAL A 27 -3.24 0.14 -17.22
C VAL A 27 -2.94 0.91 -18.50
N ARG A 28 -1.67 1.28 -18.71
CA ARG A 28 -1.24 1.94 -19.94
C ARG A 28 -0.01 1.24 -20.50
N LYS A 29 -0.09 0.85 -21.78
CA LYS A 29 1.06 0.35 -22.51
C LYS A 29 2.01 1.50 -22.79
N ILE A 30 3.29 1.34 -22.45
CA ILE A 30 4.32 2.34 -22.74
C ILE A 30 5.21 1.83 -23.88
N LYS A 31 5.42 2.66 -24.89
CA LYS A 31 6.50 2.46 -25.86
C LYS A 31 7.82 2.76 -25.14
N GLY A 32 8.85 1.96 -25.39
CA GLY A 32 10.09 1.91 -24.60
C GLY A 32 10.59 3.25 -24.03
N ILE A 33 10.99 3.19 -22.75
CA ILE A 33 11.87 4.09 -22.00
C ILE A 33 11.88 5.55 -22.48
N SER A 34 10.79 6.29 -22.27
CA SER A 34 10.74 7.73 -22.62
C SER A 34 10.58 8.68 -21.42
N GLN A 35 10.65 8.21 -20.17
CA GLN A 35 10.67 9.11 -18.99
C GLN A 35 11.62 8.65 -17.86
N GLU A 36 12.73 8.03 -18.21
CA GLU A 36 13.59 7.33 -17.24
C GLU A 36 15.01 7.92 -17.21
N LYS A 37 15.14 9.25 -17.06
CA LYS A 37 16.45 9.85 -16.74
C LYS A 37 16.76 9.82 -15.23
N GLU A 38 15.73 9.75 -14.37
CA GLU A 38 15.94 9.73 -12.91
C GLU A 38 15.85 8.33 -12.29
N PHE A 39 15.06 7.42 -12.85
CA PHE A 39 14.86 6.07 -12.26
C PHE A 39 16.02 5.08 -12.54
N LYS A 40 16.88 5.38 -13.51
CA LYS A 40 17.96 4.48 -13.97
C LYS A 40 19.14 4.32 -13.03
N LYS A 41 19.24 5.10 -11.95
CA LYS A 41 20.37 4.97 -11.00
C LYS A 41 20.22 3.80 -10.01
N SER A 42 19.00 3.25 -9.84
CA SER A 42 18.73 2.22 -8.82
C SER A 42 18.74 0.78 -9.32
N ILE A 43 18.69 0.53 -10.63
CA ILE A 43 18.59 -0.83 -11.16
C ILE A 43 19.99 -1.28 -11.55
N LYS A 44 20.70 -2.00 -10.66
CA LYS A 44 21.86 -2.80 -11.06
C LYS A 44 21.37 -3.87 -12.04
N SER A 45 21.53 -3.56 -13.32
CA SER A 45 21.11 -4.40 -14.44
C SER A 45 21.94 -5.68 -14.49
N ASN A 46 21.43 -6.76 -13.92
CA ASN A 46 21.78 -8.10 -14.39
C ASN A 46 20.88 -8.43 -15.59
N ASN A 47 21.53 -8.76 -16.71
CA ASN A 47 21.00 -9.17 -18.02
C ASN A 47 20.79 -8.09 -19.08
N ASN A 48 21.92 -7.79 -19.73
CA ASN A 48 22.03 -7.48 -21.16
C ASN A 48 21.24 -8.49 -22.01
N LYS A 49 20.05 -8.11 -22.50
CA LYS A 49 19.54 -8.57 -23.80
C LYS A 49 18.48 -7.59 -24.31
N LYS A 50 18.78 -6.97 -25.46
CA LYS A 50 17.93 -6.06 -26.23
C LYS A 50 16.71 -6.79 -26.80
N ASN A 51 15.79 -7.26 -25.97
CA ASN A 51 14.42 -7.53 -26.41
C ASN A 51 13.60 -6.26 -26.16
N LYS A 52 12.95 -5.73 -27.20
CA LYS A 52 11.90 -4.71 -27.05
C LYS A 52 10.69 -5.35 -26.39
N SER A 53 10.82 -5.76 -25.13
CA SER A 53 9.70 -6.29 -24.35
C SER A 53 8.67 -5.18 -24.20
N LYS A 54 7.40 -5.51 -24.43
CA LYS A 54 6.28 -4.60 -24.15
C LYS A 54 6.35 -4.27 -22.65
N GLN A 55 6.49 -3.00 -22.33
CA GLN A 55 6.44 -2.51 -20.95
C GLN A 55 5.06 -1.92 -20.67
N TRP A 56 4.60 -2.11 -19.43
CA TRP A 56 3.32 -1.60 -18.95
C TRP A 56 3.58 -0.68 -17.77
N ARG A 57 2.90 0.46 -17.76
CA ARG A 57 2.73 1.28 -16.55
C ARG A 57 1.35 0.93 -15.99
N VAL A 58 1.32 0.47 -14.75
CA VAL A 58 0.10 0.18 -14.01
C VAL A 58 0.04 1.15 -12.84
N GLU A 59 -1.04 1.88 -12.74
CA GLU A 59 -1.38 2.72 -11.60
C GLU A 59 -2.46 1.97 -10.82
N VAL A 60 -2.20 1.71 -9.53
CA VAL A 60 -3.09 0.95 -8.65
C VAL A 60 -3.29 1.73 -7.37
N GLU A 61 -4.54 1.86 -6.95
CA GLU A 61 -4.93 2.34 -5.63
C GLU A 61 -5.41 1.17 -4.78
N VAL A 62 -4.85 1.04 -3.58
CA VAL A 62 -5.18 -0.03 -2.64
C VAL A 62 -5.48 0.59 -1.28
N ARG A 63 -6.50 0.06 -0.59
CA ARG A 63 -6.86 0.46 0.79
C ARG A 63 -6.34 -0.50 1.85
N GLU A 64 -5.65 -1.56 1.44
CA GLU A 64 -5.14 -2.59 2.34
C GLU A 64 -3.62 -2.74 2.24
N GLY A 65 -3.00 -3.07 3.37
CA GLY A 65 -1.56 -3.21 3.53
C GLY A 65 -1.06 -4.65 3.50
N ARG A 66 -1.72 -5.55 2.76
CA ARG A 66 -1.33 -6.97 2.71
C ARG A 66 0.08 -7.16 2.14
N ASN A 67 0.79 -8.16 2.66
CA ASN A 67 2.18 -8.41 2.30
C ASN A 67 2.34 -8.54 0.77
N ARG A 68 3.17 -7.65 0.19
CA ARG A 68 3.51 -7.62 -1.24
C ARG A 68 2.30 -7.65 -2.18
N LEU A 69 1.15 -7.12 -1.75
CA LEU A 69 -0.13 -7.22 -2.47
C LEU A 69 -0.01 -6.88 -3.96
N VAL A 70 0.45 -5.67 -4.29
CA VAL A 70 0.59 -5.21 -5.69
C VAL A 70 1.51 -6.13 -6.50
N ARG A 71 2.61 -6.62 -5.90
CA ARG A 71 3.51 -7.57 -6.57
C ARG A 71 2.80 -8.89 -6.88
N ARG A 72 2.02 -9.40 -5.93
CA ARG A 72 1.26 -10.65 -6.08
C ARG A 72 0.14 -10.51 -7.11
N MET A 73 -0.58 -9.40 -7.10
CA MET A 73 -1.57 -9.06 -8.13
C MET A 73 -0.95 -9.03 -9.53
N VAL A 74 0.19 -8.36 -9.69
CA VAL A 74 0.89 -8.30 -10.98
C VAL A 74 1.35 -9.69 -11.43
N SER A 75 1.95 -10.49 -10.54
CA SER A 75 2.34 -11.86 -10.86
C SER A 75 1.16 -12.73 -11.31
N ALA A 76 -0.01 -12.56 -10.69
CA ALA A 76 -1.22 -13.30 -11.05
C ALA A 76 -1.87 -12.81 -12.36
N SER A 77 -1.71 -11.52 -12.71
CA SER A 77 -2.32 -10.88 -13.89
C SER A 77 -1.72 -11.26 -15.25
N LYS A 78 -0.72 -12.15 -15.29
CA LYS A 78 0.02 -12.55 -16.51
C LYS A 78 0.72 -11.40 -17.24
N LEU A 79 0.89 -10.24 -16.60
CA LEU A 79 1.64 -9.08 -17.12
C LEU A 79 3.17 -9.30 -17.17
N GLY A 80 3.64 -10.41 -16.61
CA GLY A 80 5.05 -10.74 -16.49
C GLY A 80 5.64 -10.25 -15.18
N HIS A 81 6.94 -9.95 -15.19
CA HIS A 81 7.68 -9.56 -13.99
C HIS A 81 7.58 -8.06 -13.70
N LEU A 82 7.29 -7.70 -12.44
CA LEU A 82 7.29 -6.32 -11.98
C LEU A 82 8.71 -5.76 -11.92
N ALA A 83 9.10 -4.95 -12.91
CA ALA A 83 10.43 -4.34 -12.97
C ALA A 83 10.66 -3.27 -11.90
N ALA A 84 9.66 -2.42 -11.65
CA ALA A 84 9.73 -1.34 -10.68
C ALA A 84 8.38 -1.14 -9.98
N LEU A 85 8.43 -0.78 -8.70
CA LEU A 85 7.27 -0.40 -7.91
C LEU A 85 7.60 0.87 -7.15
N SER A 86 6.79 1.91 -7.37
CA SER A 86 6.91 3.16 -6.63
C SER A 86 5.55 3.51 -6.03
N ARG A 87 5.54 3.92 -4.77
CA ARG A 87 4.38 4.49 -4.12
C ARG A 87 4.47 6.00 -4.27
N TYR A 88 3.65 6.56 -5.15
CA TYR A 88 3.71 7.98 -5.48
C TYR A 88 2.74 8.85 -4.67
N LYS A 89 1.76 8.24 -3.99
CA LYS A 89 0.72 8.92 -3.20
C LYS A 89 0.26 8.07 -2.02
N ILE A 90 -0.06 8.71 -0.89
CA ILE A 90 -0.69 8.13 0.31
C ILE A 90 -1.74 9.13 0.79
N GLY A 91 -3.02 8.72 0.83
CA GLY A 91 -4.11 9.65 1.15
C GLY A 91 -4.08 10.85 0.21
N SER A 92 -4.26 12.06 0.74
CA SER A 92 -4.09 13.32 0.00
C SER A 92 -2.66 13.64 -0.44
N VAL A 93 -1.63 13.04 0.17
CA VAL A 93 -0.23 13.46 0.00
C VAL A 93 0.45 12.72 -1.14
N SER A 94 1.01 13.44 -2.12
CA SER A 94 1.77 12.88 -3.24
C SER A 94 3.22 13.37 -3.27
N LEU A 95 4.11 12.57 -3.87
CA LEU A 95 5.51 12.97 -4.07
C LEU A 95 5.63 14.27 -4.89
N SER A 96 4.73 14.47 -5.87
CA SER A 96 4.71 15.68 -6.69
C SER A 96 4.30 16.93 -5.91
N SER A 97 3.48 16.78 -4.87
CA SER A 97 3.05 17.91 -4.02
C SER A 97 4.12 18.35 -3.01
N LEU A 98 5.08 17.48 -2.71
CA LEU A 98 6.11 17.72 -1.70
C LEU A 98 7.44 18.19 -2.29
N ASP A 99 7.60 18.14 -3.62
CA ASP A 99 8.85 18.49 -4.33
C ASP A 99 10.12 17.84 -3.73
N ILE A 100 10.01 16.55 -3.34
CA ILE A 100 11.12 15.79 -2.74
C ILE A 100 11.82 14.88 -3.75
N LYS A 101 13.14 14.75 -3.63
CA LYS A 101 13.93 13.83 -4.45
C LYS A 101 14.06 12.45 -3.81
N PRO A 102 14.40 11.40 -4.59
CA PRO A 102 14.64 10.09 -4.03
C PRO A 102 15.73 10.09 -2.94
N GLY A 103 15.37 9.60 -1.75
CA GLY A 103 16.26 9.55 -0.57
C GLY A 103 16.13 10.76 0.36
N GLU A 104 15.43 11.81 -0.04
CA GLU A 104 15.12 12.95 0.82
C GLU A 104 13.88 12.68 1.67
N TRP A 105 13.76 13.45 2.76
CA TRP A 105 12.60 13.46 3.63
C TRP A 105 12.18 14.91 3.90
N VAL A 106 10.90 15.09 4.20
CA VAL A 106 10.33 16.39 4.56
C VAL A 106 9.38 16.19 5.74
N GLN A 107 9.37 17.14 6.66
CA GLN A 107 8.38 17.17 7.73
C GLN A 107 7.06 17.74 7.19
N LEU A 108 5.96 17.01 7.41
CA LEU A 108 4.64 17.50 7.04
C LEU A 108 4.18 18.57 8.05
N GLY A 109 3.56 19.63 7.53
CA GLY A 109 2.88 20.62 8.36
C GLY A 109 1.66 20.02 9.08
N GLU A 110 1.28 20.64 10.19
CA GLU A 110 0.19 20.15 11.07
C GLU A 110 -1.15 20.02 10.32
N GLU A 111 -1.51 21.00 9.49
CA GLU A 111 -2.74 20.95 8.68
C GLU A 111 -2.79 19.72 7.76
N THR A 112 -1.67 19.38 7.12
CA THR A 112 -1.57 18.19 6.27
C THR A 112 -1.70 16.91 7.09
N VAL A 113 -1.15 16.90 8.30
CA VAL A 113 -1.27 15.76 9.22
C VAL A 113 -2.72 15.60 9.68
N GLU A 114 -3.41 16.67 10.06
CA GLU A 114 -4.82 16.59 10.45
C GLU A 114 -5.70 16.11 9.30
N ARG A 115 -5.48 16.60 8.08
CA ARG A 115 -6.22 16.15 6.90
C ARG A 115 -6.06 14.64 6.66
N LEU A 116 -4.85 14.10 6.83
CA LEU A 116 -4.61 12.66 6.72
C LEU A 116 -5.36 11.86 7.81
N TRP A 117 -5.53 12.42 9.01
CA TRP A 117 -6.36 11.82 10.06
C TRP A 117 -7.85 11.87 9.70
N GLU A 118 -8.35 13.00 9.23
CA GLU A 118 -9.75 13.17 8.81
C GLU A 118 -10.12 12.18 7.69
N GLU A 119 -9.24 11.96 6.71
CA GLU A 119 -9.46 11.00 5.61
C GLU A 119 -9.73 9.56 6.09
N ILE A 120 -9.22 9.18 7.27
CA ILE A 120 -9.45 7.86 7.86
C ILE A 120 -10.53 7.86 8.95
N GLY A 121 -11.20 9.00 9.17
CA GLY A 121 -12.27 9.19 10.13
C GLY A 121 -11.84 9.75 11.49
N GLY A 122 -10.74 10.49 11.53
CA GLY A 122 -10.25 11.19 12.72
C GLY A 122 -9.23 10.41 13.56
N ARG A 123 -8.60 11.12 14.50
CA ARG A 123 -7.64 10.53 15.46
C ARG A 123 -8.34 9.62 16.45
N GLU A 124 -9.51 10.07 16.89
CA GLU A 124 -10.37 9.45 17.90
C GLU A 124 -10.71 8.02 17.47
N ARG A 125 -11.12 7.84 16.21
CA ARG A 125 -11.46 6.52 15.66
C ARG A 125 -10.30 5.52 15.74
N VAL A 126 -9.06 5.97 15.57
CA VAL A 126 -7.89 5.07 15.68
C VAL A 126 -7.56 4.77 17.13
N VAL A 127 -7.75 5.74 18.02
CA VAL A 127 -7.63 5.52 19.47
C VAL A 127 -8.69 4.52 19.95
N GLU A 128 -9.96 4.71 19.58
CA GLU A 128 -11.06 3.81 19.88
C GLU A 128 -10.76 2.38 19.42
N ARG A 129 -10.37 2.20 18.15
CA ARG A 129 -10.00 0.86 17.63
C ARG A 129 -8.84 0.22 18.36
N LYS A 130 -7.86 1.01 18.81
CA LYS A 130 -6.75 0.49 19.63
C LYS A 130 -7.24 0.05 21.00
N ILE A 131 -8.11 0.84 21.64
CA ILE A 131 -8.71 0.50 22.92
C ILE A 131 -9.56 -0.78 22.78
N GLU A 132 -10.40 -0.88 21.75
CA GLU A 132 -11.18 -2.10 21.45
C GLU A 132 -10.28 -3.32 21.25
N ALA A 133 -9.18 -3.19 20.49
CA ALA A 133 -8.23 -4.29 20.29
C ALA A 133 -7.56 -4.72 21.60
N LEU A 134 -7.20 -3.76 22.47
CA LEU A 134 -6.67 -4.04 23.79
C LEU A 134 -7.69 -4.72 24.71
N GLN A 135 -8.95 -4.30 24.67
CA GLN A 135 -10.05 -4.94 25.40
C GLN A 135 -10.28 -6.37 24.94
N GLN A 136 -10.27 -6.62 23.63
CA GLN A 136 -10.36 -7.98 23.06
C GLN A 136 -9.17 -8.84 23.49
N GLN A 137 -7.95 -8.27 23.49
CA GLN A 137 -6.76 -8.97 23.96
C GLN A 137 -6.88 -9.32 25.46
N ALA A 138 -7.33 -8.39 26.30
CA ALA A 138 -7.58 -8.62 27.71
C ALA A 138 -8.64 -9.73 27.92
N SER A 139 -9.73 -9.72 27.15
CA SER A 139 -10.74 -10.79 27.17
C SER A 139 -10.13 -12.15 26.84
N ARG A 140 -9.39 -12.27 25.73
CA ARG A 140 -8.75 -13.54 25.34
C ARG A 140 -7.77 -14.05 26.40
N MET A 141 -7.05 -13.15 27.06
CA MET A 141 -6.12 -13.49 28.14
C MET A 141 -6.84 -14.01 29.39
N ARG A 142 -8.00 -13.45 29.73
CA ARG A 142 -8.87 -13.98 30.79
C ARG A 142 -9.40 -15.37 30.43
N ASP A 143 -9.81 -15.57 29.18
CA ASP A 143 -10.34 -16.86 28.71
C ASP A 143 -9.32 -18.00 28.82
N ILE A 144 -8.02 -17.70 28.65
CA ILE A 144 -6.92 -18.67 28.84
C ILE A 144 -6.34 -18.68 30.27
N ASN A 145 -7.02 -18.05 31.22
CA ASN A 145 -6.62 -17.91 32.63
C ASN A 145 -5.21 -17.33 32.83
N ARG A 146 -4.84 -16.36 31.99
CA ARG A 146 -3.58 -15.59 32.08
C ARG A 146 -3.82 -14.08 31.97
N PRO A 147 -4.61 -13.47 32.88
CA PRO A 147 -4.89 -12.04 32.83
C PRO A 147 -3.61 -11.22 32.98
N SER A 148 -3.58 -10.04 32.35
CA SER A 148 -2.48 -9.09 32.50
C SER A 148 -2.93 -7.93 33.37
N VAL A 149 -2.49 -7.93 34.63
CA VAL A 149 -2.83 -6.89 35.62
C VAL A 149 -2.57 -5.49 35.08
N ARG A 150 -1.39 -5.26 34.48
CA ARG A 150 -1.03 -3.95 33.91
C ARG A 150 -1.98 -3.48 32.80
N LEU A 151 -2.43 -4.40 31.95
CA LEU A 151 -3.33 -4.04 30.85
C LEU A 151 -4.73 -3.71 31.40
N GLU A 152 -5.21 -4.49 32.36
CA GLU A 152 -6.52 -4.29 32.99
C GLU A 152 -6.56 -2.97 33.75
N GLU A 153 -5.56 -2.68 34.58
CA GLU A 153 -5.42 -1.39 35.28
C GLU A 153 -5.36 -0.20 34.31
N TRP A 154 -4.69 -0.37 33.16
CA TRP A 154 -4.63 0.69 32.16
C TRP A 154 -5.99 0.91 31.51
N LEU A 155 -6.73 -0.16 31.18
CA LEU A 155 -8.07 -0.07 30.60
C LEU A 155 -9.05 0.59 31.57
N GLU A 156 -9.00 0.27 32.86
CA GLU A 156 -9.85 0.90 33.89
C GLU A 156 -9.60 2.42 34.02
N LYS A 157 -8.36 2.87 33.82
CA LYS A 157 -8.01 4.30 33.91
C LYS A 157 -8.34 5.10 32.64
N ASN A 158 -8.58 4.44 31.51
CA ASN A 158 -8.74 5.06 30.19
C ASN A 158 -10.10 4.74 29.54
N GLN A 159 -11.05 4.22 30.34
CA GLN A 159 -12.49 4.16 30.03
C GLN A 159 -13.20 5.41 30.57
#